data_AF-A0A2V6C9F8-F1
#
_entry.id   AF-A0A2V6C9F8-F1
#
_cell.length_a   1.000
_cell.length_b   1.000
_cell.length_c   1.000
_cell.angle_alpha   90.00
_cell.angle_beta   90.00
_cell.angle_gamma   90.00
#
_symmetry.space_group_name_H-M   'P 1'
#
loop_
_entity.id
_entity.type
_entity.pdbx_description
1 polymer ?
#
loop_
_entity_poly.entity_id
_entity_poly.type
_entity_poly.pdbx_seq_one_letter_code
_entity_poly.pdbx_strand_id
1 'polypeptide(L)'
;MKTHRAFDFDPVPPLPRASSTSVLVVLAMLSVGCATTDPSRLQVEQSASQVSVLTASGQQVLAYHLRPPPGTKLAVESGDFFHPFTTPRGVVVTDLAPTDHPHHRGVFLGWVETHGAKDADFWGWGEHAPIQNRRIVNRSITPTQNGFRASNDWVADDMVLIREELRASVTAADTANVLDLVYRLTPQSDVTVSRWAFGGFCLRTRKDGRIGFYSPKGEASLPDPNYLKPDSDWPDAPWYAAAVTLDDGKRFAAAVLNHPQNPPTLWHNHRDVRMINPCIAAPAEVKLTKGKPLTLRYRVVAADGDVPTELLNRLAKEWSAN
;
A
#
# COMPACT_ATOMS: atom_id res chain seq x y z
N MET A 1 -24.73 -61.84 36.60
CA MET A 1 -26.19 -61.63 36.43
C MET A 1 -26.41 -60.31 35.70
N LYS A 2 -26.56 -60.37 34.36
CA LYS A 2 -27.38 -59.49 33.50
C LYS A 2 -27.02 -59.81 32.04
N THR A 3 -28.05 -60.26 31.34
CA THR A 3 -28.09 -60.77 29.97
C THR A 3 -28.04 -59.64 28.94
N HIS A 4 -27.21 -59.77 27.91
CA HIS A 4 -27.24 -58.90 26.73
C HIS A 4 -28.38 -59.35 25.79
N ARG A 5 -29.30 -58.43 25.49
CA ARG A 5 -30.31 -58.59 24.43
C ARG A 5 -29.70 -58.23 23.08
N ALA A 6 -29.81 -59.12 22.11
CA ALA A 6 -29.63 -58.80 20.70
C ALA A 6 -30.89 -58.11 20.18
N PHE A 7 -30.72 -57.09 19.34
CA PHE A 7 -31.80 -56.44 18.60
C PHE A 7 -31.70 -56.89 17.14
N ASP A 8 -32.75 -57.57 16.66
CA ASP A 8 -32.98 -57.82 15.23
C ASP A 8 -33.48 -56.54 14.57
N PHE A 9 -32.97 -56.24 13.37
CA PHE A 9 -33.48 -55.19 12.50
C PHE A 9 -34.20 -55.83 11.30
N ASP A 10 -35.42 -55.38 11.03
CA ASP A 10 -36.20 -55.76 9.86
C ASP A 10 -35.59 -55.23 8.55
N PRO A 11 -35.79 -55.92 7.40
CA PRO A 11 -35.24 -55.50 6.12
C PRO A 11 -35.97 -54.28 5.53
N VAL A 12 -35.18 -53.37 4.94
CA VAL A 12 -35.62 -52.13 4.30
C VAL A 12 -36.33 -52.41 2.96
N PRO A 13 -37.48 -51.79 2.65
CA PRO A 13 -38.17 -51.96 1.37
C PRO A 13 -37.49 -51.19 0.21
N PRO A 14 -37.67 -51.62 -1.05
CA PRO A 14 -36.98 -51.02 -2.18
C PRO A 14 -37.60 -49.67 -2.60
N LEU A 15 -36.75 -48.76 -3.06
CA LEU A 15 -37.12 -47.43 -3.57
C LEU A 15 -37.84 -47.50 -4.94
N PRO A 16 -38.78 -46.58 -5.22
CA PRO A 16 -39.50 -46.55 -6.49
C PRO A 16 -38.65 -45.98 -7.63
N ARG A 17 -38.85 -46.52 -8.84
CA ARG A 17 -38.21 -46.07 -10.09
C ARG A 17 -38.74 -44.69 -10.52
N ALA A 18 -37.83 -43.77 -10.79
CA ALA A 18 -38.15 -42.47 -11.39
C ALA A 18 -38.40 -42.61 -12.91
N SER A 19 -39.48 -42.00 -13.38
CA SER A 19 -39.84 -41.86 -14.79
C SER A 19 -39.01 -40.77 -15.47
N SER A 20 -38.46 -41.05 -16.66
CA SER A 20 -37.75 -40.08 -17.49
C SER A 20 -38.69 -39.03 -18.07
N THR A 21 -38.48 -37.77 -17.69
CA THR A 21 -39.02 -36.61 -18.39
C THR A 21 -37.89 -36.00 -19.22
N SER A 22 -38.01 -36.04 -20.55
CA SER A 22 -37.05 -35.42 -21.46
C SER A 22 -37.09 -33.90 -21.32
N VAL A 23 -36.00 -33.31 -20.81
CA VAL A 23 -35.81 -31.85 -20.77
C VAL A 23 -35.17 -31.42 -22.08
N LEU A 24 -35.88 -30.61 -22.86
CA LEU A 24 -35.37 -29.94 -24.05
C LEU A 24 -34.42 -28.82 -23.59
N VAL A 25 -33.12 -29.03 -23.71
CA VAL A 25 -32.11 -27.98 -23.45
C VAL A 25 -32.05 -27.08 -24.69
N VAL A 26 -32.62 -25.88 -24.58
CA VAL A 26 -32.40 -24.80 -25.56
C VAL A 26 -31.05 -24.18 -25.25
N LEU A 27 -30.05 -24.50 -26.08
CA LEU A 27 -28.73 -23.87 -26.03
C LEU A 27 -28.83 -22.47 -26.66
N ALA A 28 -29.03 -21.44 -25.84
CA ALA A 28 -28.89 -20.06 -26.29
C ALA A 28 -27.39 -19.77 -26.46
N MET A 29 -26.90 -19.82 -27.71
CA MET A 29 -25.58 -19.29 -28.06
C MET A 29 -25.64 -17.77 -27.94
N LEU A 30 -25.22 -17.25 -26.78
CA LEU A 30 -24.87 -15.86 -26.62
C LEU A 30 -23.63 -15.61 -27.47
N SER A 31 -23.80 -14.90 -28.58
CA SER A 31 -22.69 -14.31 -29.33
C SER A 31 -21.95 -13.35 -28.40
N VAL A 32 -20.82 -13.80 -27.84
CA VAL A 32 -19.86 -12.92 -27.17
C VAL A 32 -19.27 -12.06 -28.27
N GLY A 33 -19.84 -10.87 -28.47
CA GLY A 33 -19.17 -9.84 -29.22
C GLY A 33 -17.80 -9.59 -28.57
N CYS A 34 -16.73 -9.63 -29.35
CA CYS A 34 -15.44 -9.10 -28.94
C CYS A 34 -15.61 -7.61 -28.66
N ALA A 35 -16.07 -7.26 -27.46
CA ALA A 35 -15.88 -5.93 -26.93
C ALA A 35 -14.37 -5.79 -26.78
N THR A 36 -13.77 -4.93 -27.61
CA THR A 36 -12.41 -4.47 -27.40
C THR A 36 -12.39 -3.84 -26.02
N THR A 37 -11.90 -4.57 -25.01
CA THR A 37 -11.73 -4.04 -23.67
C THR A 37 -10.70 -2.94 -23.77
N ASP A 38 -11.12 -1.71 -23.48
CA ASP A 38 -10.20 -0.58 -23.33
C ASP A 38 -9.08 -1.00 -22.35
N PRO A 39 -7.82 -1.06 -22.80
CA PRO A 39 -6.71 -1.50 -21.96
C PRO A 39 -6.49 -0.61 -20.73
N SER A 40 -7.04 0.61 -20.73
CA SER A 40 -7.02 1.52 -19.57
C SER A 40 -8.09 1.19 -18.52
N ARG A 41 -9.07 0.33 -18.84
CA ARG A 41 -10.10 -0.08 -17.88
C ARG A 41 -9.49 -0.97 -16.80
N LEU A 42 -9.65 -0.56 -15.54
CA LEU A 42 -9.20 -1.31 -14.38
C LEU A 42 -10.30 -2.20 -13.81
N GLN A 43 -9.88 -3.30 -13.20
CA GLN A 43 -10.71 -4.20 -12.40
C GLN A 43 -10.23 -4.13 -10.95
N VAL A 44 -11.18 -3.96 -10.02
CA VAL A 44 -10.89 -3.93 -8.59
C VAL A 44 -11.49 -5.17 -7.95
N GLU A 45 -10.63 -6.03 -7.42
CA GLU A 45 -11.00 -7.29 -6.79
C GLU A 45 -10.69 -7.24 -5.30
N GLN A 46 -11.62 -7.68 -4.46
CA GLN A 46 -11.42 -7.75 -3.02
C GLN A 46 -11.45 -9.21 -2.55
N SER A 47 -10.47 -9.57 -1.74
CA SER A 47 -10.44 -10.83 -0.99
C SER A 47 -10.45 -10.56 0.52
N ALA A 48 -10.42 -11.61 1.33
CA ALA A 48 -10.30 -11.49 2.78
C ALA A 48 -8.96 -10.89 3.26
N SER A 49 -7.91 -10.91 2.42
CA SER A 49 -6.56 -10.47 2.81
C SER A 49 -6.04 -9.25 2.07
N GLN A 50 -6.62 -8.89 0.93
CA GLN A 50 -6.15 -7.78 0.11
C GLN A 50 -7.21 -7.26 -0.86
N VAL A 51 -6.99 -6.05 -1.36
CA VAL A 51 -7.62 -5.49 -2.56
C VAL A 51 -6.59 -5.50 -3.69
N SER A 52 -6.94 -6.03 -4.85
CA SER A 52 -6.12 -6.04 -6.06
C SER A 52 -6.71 -5.13 -7.12
N VAL A 53 -5.85 -4.37 -7.80
CA VAL A 53 -6.21 -3.60 -9.00
C VAL A 53 -5.48 -4.21 -10.19
N LEU A 54 -6.26 -4.66 -11.17
CA LEU A 54 -5.80 -5.34 -12.37
C LEU A 54 -6.15 -4.51 -13.62
N THR A 55 -5.36 -4.64 -14.68
CA THR A 55 -5.76 -4.17 -16.01
C THR A 55 -6.92 -5.01 -16.55
N ALA A 56 -7.55 -4.57 -17.64
CA ALA A 56 -8.57 -5.36 -18.32
C ALA A 56 -8.06 -6.73 -18.83
N SER A 57 -6.75 -6.84 -19.10
CA SER A 57 -6.08 -8.09 -19.49
C SER A 57 -5.70 -9.00 -18.31
N GLY A 58 -6.00 -8.60 -17.07
CA GLY A 58 -5.70 -9.37 -15.87
C GLY A 58 -4.28 -9.17 -15.33
N GLN A 59 -3.49 -8.23 -15.86
CA GLN A 59 -2.18 -7.91 -15.31
C GLN A 59 -2.33 -7.13 -14.00
N GLN A 60 -1.63 -7.56 -12.96
CA GLN A 60 -1.66 -6.85 -11.68
C GLN A 60 -0.93 -5.51 -11.74
N VAL A 61 -1.61 -4.45 -11.33
CA VAL A 61 -1.08 -3.09 -11.20
C VAL A 61 -0.72 -2.77 -9.75
N LEU A 62 -1.62 -3.13 -8.83
CA LEU A 62 -1.51 -2.81 -7.41
C LEU A 62 -2.13 -3.92 -6.58
N ALA A 63 -1.57 -4.21 -5.41
CA ALA A 63 -2.33 -4.77 -4.30
C ALA A 63 -2.17 -3.95 -3.02
N TYR A 64 -3.24 -3.88 -2.25
CA TYR A 64 -3.33 -3.29 -0.93
C TYR A 64 -3.65 -4.38 0.09
N HIS A 65 -2.75 -4.62 1.03
CA HIS A 65 -2.84 -5.70 2.00
C HIS A 65 -3.62 -5.28 3.25
N LEU A 66 -4.66 -6.03 3.59
CA LEU A 66 -5.46 -5.82 4.82
C LEU A 66 -4.81 -6.47 6.04
N ARG A 67 -3.87 -7.38 5.81
CA ARG A 67 -3.06 -8.08 6.82
C ARG A 67 -1.75 -8.55 6.18
N PRO A 68 -0.71 -8.85 6.98
CA PRO A 68 0.53 -9.44 6.46
C PRO A 68 0.24 -10.70 5.62
N PRO A 69 0.83 -10.82 4.41
CA PRO A 69 0.70 -12.03 3.63
C PRO A 69 1.32 -13.23 4.37
N PRO A 70 0.73 -14.44 4.24
CA PRO A 70 1.29 -15.64 4.84
C PRO A 70 2.74 -15.89 4.41
N GLY A 71 3.59 -16.30 5.35
CA GLY A 71 4.99 -16.63 5.09
C GLY A 71 5.92 -15.42 4.88
N THR A 72 5.43 -14.20 5.01
CA THR A 72 6.29 -13.01 4.97
C THR A 72 7.17 -12.92 6.22
N LYS A 73 8.35 -12.31 6.08
CA LYS A 73 9.24 -12.00 7.21
C LYS A 73 8.93 -10.65 7.84
N LEU A 74 7.70 -10.16 7.68
CA LEU A 74 7.30 -8.87 8.23
C LEU A 74 7.44 -8.90 9.75
N ALA A 75 8.22 -7.97 10.29
CA ALA A 75 8.40 -7.81 11.73
C ALA A 75 7.20 -7.12 12.42
N VAL A 76 6.12 -6.86 11.67
CA VAL A 76 4.96 -6.09 12.12
C VAL A 76 3.68 -6.82 11.78
N GLU A 77 2.69 -6.74 12.68
CA GLU A 77 1.37 -7.34 12.50
C GLU A 77 0.33 -6.34 11.98
N SER A 78 0.75 -5.47 11.05
CA SER A 78 -0.11 -4.46 10.42
C SER A 78 -0.39 -4.82 8.96
N GLY A 79 -1.65 -4.65 8.55
CA GLY A 79 -1.98 -4.45 7.14
C GLY A 79 -1.67 -3.01 6.73
N ASP A 80 -2.50 -2.46 5.86
CA ASP A 80 -2.47 -1.06 5.44
C ASP A 80 -1.18 -0.66 4.70
N PHE A 81 -0.86 -1.43 3.67
CA PHE A 81 0.28 -1.15 2.81
C PHE A 81 0.04 -1.68 1.40
N PHE A 82 0.81 -1.18 0.45
CA PHE A 82 0.70 -1.54 -0.96
C PHE A 82 1.93 -2.29 -1.46
N HIS A 83 1.70 -3.51 -1.92
CA HIS A 83 2.68 -4.34 -2.59
C HIS A 83 1.96 -5.48 -3.32
N PRO A 84 2.36 -5.87 -4.54
CA PRO A 84 3.23 -5.11 -5.43
C PRO A 84 2.55 -3.85 -5.96
N PHE A 85 3.34 -2.85 -6.34
CA PHE A 85 2.97 -1.83 -7.33
C PHE A 85 3.86 -2.02 -8.57
N THR A 86 3.30 -1.95 -9.78
CA THR A 86 4.03 -2.30 -11.01
C THR A 86 4.08 -1.18 -12.04
N THR A 87 5.08 -1.23 -12.92
CA THR A 87 5.11 -0.48 -14.17
C THR A 87 4.06 -0.98 -15.17
N PRO A 88 3.82 -0.25 -16.28
CA PRO A 88 2.94 -0.71 -17.37
C PRO A 88 3.33 -2.09 -17.94
N ARG A 89 4.62 -2.39 -18.08
CA ARG A 89 5.08 -3.74 -18.51
C ARG A 89 5.12 -4.79 -17.40
N GLY A 90 4.58 -4.49 -16.21
CA GLY A 90 4.43 -5.45 -15.11
C GLY A 90 5.69 -5.64 -14.28
N VAL A 91 6.67 -4.73 -14.37
CA VAL A 91 7.84 -4.78 -13.48
C VAL A 91 7.42 -4.27 -12.10
N VAL A 92 7.55 -5.12 -11.06
CA VAL A 92 7.30 -4.72 -9.68
C VAL A 92 8.34 -3.70 -9.23
N VAL A 93 7.90 -2.54 -8.73
CA VAL A 93 8.79 -1.44 -8.29
C VAL A 93 8.98 -1.36 -6.78
N THR A 94 8.09 -1.99 -6.01
CA THR A 94 8.10 -2.01 -4.53
C THR A 94 8.79 -3.25 -3.98
N ASP A 95 9.36 -3.15 -2.78
CA ASP A 95 9.90 -4.30 -2.04
C ASP A 95 9.14 -4.54 -0.73
N LEU A 96 9.10 -5.78 -0.24
CA LEU A 96 8.34 -6.19 0.95
C LEU A 96 9.18 -7.04 1.89
N ALA A 97 9.26 -6.63 3.16
CA ALA A 97 10.03 -7.29 4.21
C ALA A 97 11.47 -7.65 3.78
N PRO A 98 12.25 -6.71 3.21
CA PRO A 98 13.61 -6.98 2.80
C PRO A 98 14.48 -7.36 4.00
N THR A 99 15.51 -8.18 3.78
CA THR A 99 16.28 -8.81 4.87
C THR A 99 16.96 -7.83 5.82
N ASP A 100 17.27 -6.62 5.36
CA ASP A 100 17.88 -5.54 6.14
C ASP A 100 16.85 -4.69 6.91
N HIS A 101 15.64 -4.54 6.36
CA HIS A 101 14.57 -3.71 6.93
C HIS A 101 13.25 -4.49 6.88
N PRO A 102 13.09 -5.56 7.69
CA PRO A 102 11.94 -6.46 7.61
C PRO A 102 10.60 -5.80 7.94
N HIS A 103 10.61 -4.57 8.48
CA HIS A 103 9.41 -3.79 8.73
C HIS A 103 8.96 -2.92 7.54
N HIS A 104 9.73 -2.82 6.44
CA HIS A 104 9.33 -2.06 5.25
C HIS A 104 8.33 -2.81 4.36
N ARG A 105 7.32 -2.10 3.84
CA ARG A 105 6.09 -2.70 3.29
C ARG A 105 5.66 -2.16 1.92
N GLY A 106 6.60 -1.91 1.02
CA GLY A 106 6.32 -1.29 -0.28
C GLY A 106 5.93 0.17 -0.12
N VAL A 107 4.69 0.53 -0.45
CA VAL A 107 4.13 1.85 -0.10
C VAL A 107 3.34 1.76 1.20
N PHE A 108 3.66 2.59 2.19
CA PHE A 108 2.95 2.56 3.48
C PHE A 108 3.05 3.90 4.22
N LEU A 109 2.19 4.08 5.21
CA LEU A 109 2.23 5.19 6.16
C LEU A 109 2.46 4.64 7.58
N GLY A 110 3.38 5.23 8.33
CA GLY A 110 3.62 4.84 9.72
C GLY A 110 4.59 5.78 10.43
N TRP A 111 4.45 5.95 11.74
CA TRP A 111 5.31 6.82 12.54
C TRP A 111 6.21 6.01 13.46
N VAL A 112 7.49 6.39 13.58
CA VAL A 112 8.47 5.69 14.41
C VAL A 112 8.14 5.80 15.90
N GLU A 113 7.69 6.96 16.33
CA GLU A 113 7.43 7.24 17.75
C GLU A 113 6.20 8.14 17.87
N THR A 114 5.15 7.57 18.45
CA THR A 114 3.86 8.22 18.68
C THR A 114 3.51 8.14 20.15
N HIS A 115 3.14 9.28 20.74
CA HIS A 115 2.68 9.40 22.13
C HIS A 115 1.23 9.83 22.16
N GLY A 116 0.40 9.16 22.96
CA GLY A 116 -1.02 9.49 23.08
C GLY A 116 -1.63 8.79 24.28
N ALA A 117 -2.85 8.26 24.14
CA ALA A 117 -3.41 7.37 25.16
C ALA A 117 -2.54 6.12 25.42
N LYS A 118 -1.73 5.73 24.42
CA LYS A 118 -0.68 4.72 24.52
C LYS A 118 0.48 5.11 23.59
N ASP A 119 1.70 4.83 24.00
CA ASP A 119 2.88 4.96 23.14
C ASP A 119 2.92 3.83 22.12
N ALA A 120 3.31 4.15 20.88
CA ALA A 120 3.39 3.16 19.81
C ALA A 120 4.37 3.58 18.71
N ASP A 121 5.06 2.59 18.14
CA ASP A 121 5.74 2.70 16.86
C ASP A 121 4.84 2.07 15.80
N PHE A 122 4.30 2.82 14.83
CA PHE A 122 3.54 2.32 13.67
C PHE A 122 4.40 2.11 12.41
N TRP A 123 5.66 2.56 12.41
CA TRP A 123 6.66 2.24 11.40
C TRP A 123 7.13 0.79 11.53
N GLY A 124 7.48 0.37 12.75
CA GLY A 124 7.87 -0.98 13.12
C GLY A 124 9.37 -1.21 13.32
N TRP A 125 10.11 -0.16 13.67
CA TRP A 125 11.52 -0.28 13.99
C TRP A 125 11.72 -0.86 15.40
N GLY A 126 10.96 -0.38 16.38
CA GLY A 126 10.91 -0.92 17.74
C GLY A 126 12.05 -0.53 18.66
N GLU A 127 12.89 0.44 18.28
CA GLU A 127 13.99 0.92 19.13
C GLU A 127 13.57 2.05 20.08
N HIS A 128 12.67 2.94 19.65
CA HIS A 128 12.33 4.17 20.39
C HIS A 128 10.90 4.21 20.92
N ALA A 129 10.00 3.40 20.36
CA ALA A 129 8.64 3.22 20.84
C ALA A 129 8.21 1.75 20.67
N PRO A 130 7.22 1.27 21.44
CA PRO A 130 6.89 -0.14 21.46
C PRO A 130 6.19 -0.57 20.17
N ILE A 131 6.61 -1.73 19.65
CA ILE A 131 5.92 -2.44 18.55
C ILE A 131 4.98 -3.53 19.05
N GLN A 132 5.03 -3.86 20.36
CA GLN A 132 4.18 -4.89 20.95
C GLN A 132 2.72 -4.43 20.97
N ASN A 133 1.80 -5.32 20.57
CA ASN A 133 0.35 -5.10 20.57
C ASN A 133 -0.14 -3.85 19.79
N ARG A 134 0.70 -3.24 18.95
CA ARG A 134 0.27 -2.23 18.00
C ARG A 134 0.00 -2.84 16.64
N ARG A 135 -1.03 -2.34 15.96
CA ARG A 135 -1.44 -2.79 14.62
C ARG A 135 -2.27 -1.72 13.92
N ILE A 136 -2.16 -1.67 12.60
CA ILE A 136 -3.14 -0.96 11.75
C ILE A 136 -4.12 -2.00 11.22
N VAL A 137 -5.40 -1.85 11.59
CA VAL A 137 -6.45 -2.84 11.34
C VAL A 137 -7.49 -2.27 10.40
N ASN A 138 -7.70 -2.94 9.26
CA ASN A 138 -8.79 -2.57 8.37
C ASN A 138 -10.16 -2.86 9.00
N ARG A 139 -11.07 -1.91 8.86
CA ARG A 139 -12.47 -1.98 9.31
C ARG A 139 -13.44 -2.13 8.16
N SER A 140 -13.18 -1.46 7.04
CA SER A 140 -14.01 -1.56 5.85
C SER A 140 -13.22 -1.22 4.59
N ILE A 141 -13.73 -1.74 3.47
CA ILE A 141 -13.30 -1.42 2.12
C ILE A 141 -14.55 -1.16 1.28
N THR A 142 -14.51 -0.11 0.47
CA THR A 142 -15.50 0.16 -0.56
C THR A 142 -14.78 0.33 -1.90
N PRO A 143 -14.90 -0.64 -2.82
CA PRO A 143 -14.37 -0.50 -4.18
C PRO A 143 -14.94 0.73 -4.90
N THR A 144 -14.13 1.35 -5.74
CA THR A 144 -14.53 2.43 -6.65
C THR A 144 -14.22 2.02 -8.10
N GLN A 145 -14.53 2.88 -9.07
CA GLN A 145 -14.29 2.57 -10.49
C GLN A 145 -12.82 2.25 -10.80
N ASN A 146 -11.87 2.89 -10.10
CA ASN A 146 -10.44 2.78 -10.39
C ASN A 146 -9.59 2.58 -9.12
N GLY A 147 -10.18 2.12 -8.02
CA GLY A 147 -9.49 1.96 -6.75
C GLY A 147 -10.44 1.60 -5.62
N PHE A 148 -10.23 2.17 -4.43
CA PHE A 148 -11.06 1.89 -3.27
C PHE A 148 -10.97 2.98 -2.20
N ARG A 149 -11.90 2.92 -1.25
CA ARG A 149 -11.84 3.62 0.02
C ARG A 149 -11.63 2.61 1.13
N ALA A 150 -10.76 2.90 2.08
CA ALA A 150 -10.53 2.07 3.25
C ALA A 150 -10.78 2.87 4.54
N SER A 151 -11.28 2.20 5.58
CA SER A 151 -11.24 2.72 6.94
C SER A 151 -10.35 1.82 7.77
N ASN A 152 -9.36 2.40 8.45
CA ASN A 152 -8.38 1.68 9.24
C ASN A 152 -8.30 2.25 10.66
N ASP A 153 -8.14 1.40 11.67
CA ASP A 153 -7.86 1.80 13.04
C ASP A 153 -6.37 1.57 13.35
N TRP A 154 -5.70 2.60 13.82
CA TRP A 154 -4.34 2.53 14.35
C TRP A 154 -4.45 2.25 15.85
N VAL A 155 -4.14 1.01 16.24
CA VAL A 155 -4.40 0.47 17.58
C VAL A 155 -3.08 0.20 18.32
N ALA A 156 -3.06 0.45 19.63
CA ALA A 156 -2.00 0.01 20.54
C ALA A 156 -2.64 -0.45 21.87
N ASP A 157 -2.31 -1.66 22.35
CA ASP A 157 -2.96 -2.30 23.51
C ASP A 157 -4.50 -2.22 23.46
N ASP A 158 -5.07 -2.55 22.29
CA ASP A 158 -6.50 -2.49 21.99
C ASP A 158 -7.17 -1.10 22.09
N MET A 159 -6.38 -0.04 22.33
CA MET A 159 -6.84 1.34 22.25
C MET A 159 -6.68 1.89 20.84
N VAL A 160 -7.77 2.42 20.25
CA VAL A 160 -7.69 3.14 18.96
C VAL A 160 -7.10 4.52 19.21
N LEU A 161 -5.91 4.78 18.66
CA LEU A 161 -5.23 6.06 18.77
C LEU A 161 -5.61 7.00 17.62
N ILE A 162 -5.68 6.47 16.40
CA ILE A 162 -6.02 7.22 15.18
C ILE A 162 -7.02 6.39 14.37
N ARG A 163 -8.06 7.04 13.87
CA ARG A 163 -8.93 6.50 12.83
C ARG A 163 -8.52 7.09 11.49
N GLU A 164 -8.22 6.24 10.55
CA GLU A 164 -7.85 6.62 9.19
C GLU A 164 -9.01 6.37 8.23
N GLU A 165 -9.22 7.35 7.34
CA GLU A 165 -9.94 7.18 6.09
C GLU A 165 -8.95 7.35 4.93
N LEU A 166 -8.73 6.27 4.17
CA LEU A 166 -7.86 6.24 3.01
C LEU A 166 -8.69 6.25 1.72
N ARG A 167 -8.31 7.10 0.77
CA ARG A 167 -8.75 7.04 -0.62
C ARG A 167 -7.56 6.63 -1.47
N ALA A 168 -7.67 5.51 -2.17
CA ALA A 168 -6.68 5.04 -3.12
C ALA A 168 -7.32 4.99 -4.52
N SER A 169 -6.68 5.66 -5.49
CA SER A 169 -7.11 5.68 -6.88
C SER A 169 -5.93 5.35 -7.79
N VAL A 170 -6.18 4.53 -8.80
CA VAL A 170 -5.17 4.08 -9.77
C VAL A 170 -5.52 4.59 -11.16
N THR A 171 -4.50 5.02 -11.89
CA THR A 171 -4.58 5.25 -13.33
C THR A 171 -3.50 4.42 -13.98
N ALA A 172 -3.88 3.52 -14.88
CA ALA A 172 -2.93 2.76 -15.70
C ALA A 172 -2.88 3.36 -17.11
N ALA A 173 -1.67 3.57 -17.61
CA ALA A 173 -1.41 4.09 -18.95
C ALA A 173 -0.10 3.51 -19.50
N ASP A 174 0.09 3.55 -20.82
CA ASP A 174 1.29 3.01 -21.47
C ASP A 174 2.60 3.66 -20.99
N THR A 175 2.53 4.90 -20.51
CA THR A 175 3.71 5.66 -20.06
C THR A 175 4.07 5.40 -18.60
N ALA A 176 3.08 5.29 -17.71
CA ALA A 176 3.26 5.02 -16.30
C ALA A 176 1.95 4.59 -15.65
N ASN A 177 2.05 3.80 -14.59
CA ASN A 177 0.97 3.61 -13.63
C ASN A 177 1.10 4.67 -12.53
N VAL A 178 -0.03 5.23 -12.12
CA VAL A 178 -0.13 6.28 -11.09
C VAL A 178 -1.06 5.80 -9.97
N LEU A 179 -0.62 5.97 -8.73
CA LEU A 179 -1.38 5.69 -7.51
C LEU A 179 -1.53 6.98 -6.70
N ASP A 180 -2.76 7.46 -6.57
CA ASP A 180 -3.10 8.61 -5.74
C ASP A 180 -3.61 8.16 -4.39
N LEU A 181 -3.07 8.74 -3.33
CA LEU A 181 -3.33 8.38 -1.95
C LEU A 181 -3.70 9.63 -1.16
N VAL A 182 -4.91 9.62 -0.58
CA VAL A 182 -5.35 10.66 0.36
C VAL A 182 -5.72 10.00 1.67
N TYR A 183 -4.90 10.28 2.68
CA TYR A 183 -5.11 9.85 4.07
C TYR A 183 -5.79 10.96 4.83
N ARG A 184 -6.82 10.62 5.60
CA ARG A 184 -7.42 11.49 6.62
C ARG A 184 -7.33 10.81 7.97
N LEU A 185 -6.44 11.30 8.82
CA LEU A 185 -6.07 10.74 10.12
C LEU A 185 -6.76 11.51 11.23
N THR A 186 -7.76 10.92 11.88
CA THR A 186 -8.53 11.52 12.97
C THR A 186 -8.10 10.93 14.31
N PRO A 187 -7.34 11.67 15.14
CA PRO A 187 -6.87 11.16 16.43
C PRO A 187 -8.01 11.07 17.45
N GLN A 188 -8.00 10.02 18.28
CA GLN A 188 -9.04 9.74 19.29
C GLN A 188 -8.72 10.31 20.69
N SER A 189 -7.45 10.65 20.92
CA SER A 189 -6.93 11.49 21.99
C SER A 189 -6.05 12.58 21.38
N ASP A 190 -5.48 13.48 22.19
CA ASP A 190 -4.31 14.20 21.71
C ASP A 190 -3.18 13.20 21.46
N VAL A 191 -2.46 13.39 20.37
CA VAL A 191 -1.37 12.53 19.91
C VAL A 191 -0.20 13.40 19.47
N THR A 192 1.00 13.07 19.91
CA THR A 192 2.26 13.68 19.45
C THR A 192 3.04 12.66 18.66
N VAL A 193 3.40 12.99 17.42
CA VAL A 193 4.41 12.26 16.67
C VAL A 193 5.75 12.96 16.89
N SER A 194 6.71 12.23 17.45
CA SER A 194 8.03 12.79 17.78
C SER A 194 8.81 13.17 16.52
N ARG A 195 9.74 14.13 16.68
CA ARG A 195 10.59 14.58 15.58
C ARG A 195 11.56 13.47 15.16
N TRP A 196 11.51 13.05 13.90
CA TRP A 196 12.33 11.97 13.36
C TRP A 196 12.78 12.24 11.92
N ALA A 197 13.97 11.77 11.55
CA ALA A 197 14.49 11.94 10.18
C ALA A 197 13.65 11.15 9.15
N PHE A 198 13.03 10.06 9.58
CA PHE A 198 12.16 9.24 8.74
C PHE A 198 10.90 8.85 9.48
N GLY A 199 9.93 8.36 8.73
CA GLY A 199 8.57 8.13 9.21
C GLY A 199 7.56 8.80 8.29
N GLY A 200 6.29 8.63 8.59
CA GLY A 200 5.22 9.05 7.71
C GLY A 200 5.17 8.18 6.47
N PHE A 201 5.12 8.83 5.31
CA PHE A 201 4.83 8.16 4.05
C PHE A 201 6.10 7.62 3.39
N CYS A 202 6.12 6.33 3.10
CA CYS A 202 7.28 5.67 2.53
C CYS A 202 6.91 4.96 1.22
N LEU A 203 7.78 5.11 0.22
CA LEU A 203 7.94 4.15 -0.86
C LEU A 203 9.28 3.44 -0.67
N ARG A 204 9.24 2.16 -0.32
CA ARG A 204 10.39 1.25 -0.37
C ARG A 204 10.45 0.58 -1.74
N THR A 205 11.54 0.82 -2.47
CA THR A 205 11.82 0.18 -3.76
C THR A 205 12.76 -1.03 -3.62
N ARG A 206 12.92 -1.75 -4.74
CA ARG A 206 13.71 -2.96 -4.86
C ARG A 206 15.18 -2.74 -4.52
N LYS A 207 15.78 -3.73 -3.86
CA LYS A 207 17.18 -3.70 -3.43
C LYS A 207 18.15 -4.30 -4.43
N ASP A 208 17.68 -5.18 -5.32
CA ASP A 208 18.51 -5.76 -6.36
C ASP A 208 18.86 -4.73 -7.44
N GLY A 209 20.12 -4.75 -7.88
CA GLY A 209 20.66 -3.79 -8.83
C GLY A 209 21.02 -2.40 -8.30
N ARG A 210 21.25 -1.48 -9.25
CA ARG A 210 21.76 -0.12 -9.01
C ARG A 210 20.63 0.90 -8.95
N ILE A 211 20.78 1.92 -8.09
CA ILE A 211 19.82 3.01 -7.92
C ILE A 211 20.48 4.38 -8.13
N GLY A 212 19.75 5.29 -8.75
CA GLY A 212 20.03 6.72 -8.76
C GLY A 212 18.77 7.51 -8.41
N PHE A 213 18.92 8.71 -7.85
CA PHE A 213 17.80 9.58 -7.49
C PHE A 213 17.72 10.79 -8.41
N TYR A 214 16.50 11.28 -8.63
CA TYR A 214 16.19 12.41 -9.50
C TYR A 214 15.19 13.33 -8.81
N SER A 215 15.23 14.60 -9.21
CA SER A 215 14.34 15.68 -8.80
C SER A 215 13.88 16.44 -10.05
N PRO A 216 12.99 17.45 -9.94
CA PRO A 216 12.63 18.31 -11.08
C PRO A 216 13.82 18.97 -11.78
N LYS A 217 14.98 19.05 -11.10
CA LYS A 217 16.22 19.64 -11.63
C LYS A 217 17.14 18.62 -12.31
N GLY A 218 16.73 17.36 -12.44
CA GLY A 218 17.54 16.27 -12.96
C GLY A 218 18.08 15.37 -11.84
N GLU A 219 19.22 14.71 -12.09
CA GLU A 219 19.84 13.80 -11.12
C GLU A 219 20.14 14.51 -9.79
N ALA A 220 19.74 13.89 -8.69
CA ALA A 220 19.95 14.39 -7.34
C ALA A 220 21.26 13.82 -6.78
N SER A 221 22.23 14.70 -6.53
CA SER A 221 23.56 14.38 -5.99
C SER A 221 23.71 14.71 -4.50
N LEU A 222 22.60 14.86 -3.78
CA LEU A 222 22.61 15.10 -2.34
C LEU A 222 23.10 13.86 -1.56
N PRO A 223 23.81 14.04 -0.43
CA PRO A 223 24.30 12.95 0.40
C PRO A 223 23.15 12.14 1.00
N ASP A 224 23.34 10.84 1.23
CA ASP A 224 22.33 10.04 1.91
C ASP A 224 22.10 10.57 3.34
N PRO A 225 20.82 10.81 3.75
CA PRO A 225 20.51 11.31 5.09
C PRO A 225 20.89 10.33 6.20
N ASN A 226 21.15 10.87 7.39
CA ASN A 226 21.41 10.11 8.60
C ASN A 226 20.13 9.96 9.43
N TYR A 227 19.80 8.71 9.77
CA TYR A 227 18.55 8.33 10.47
C TYR A 227 18.35 8.96 11.85
N LEU A 228 19.41 9.47 12.51
CA LEU A 228 19.33 10.18 13.81
C LEU A 228 19.38 11.71 13.66
N LYS A 229 19.54 12.23 12.45
CA LYS A 229 19.73 13.67 12.20
C LYS A 229 18.74 14.16 11.16
N PRO A 230 17.53 14.58 11.56
CA PRO A 230 16.53 15.10 10.63
C PRO A 230 17.06 16.25 9.75
N ASP A 231 17.96 17.07 10.27
CA ASP A 231 18.57 18.18 9.52
C ASP A 231 19.49 17.74 8.36
N SER A 232 19.79 16.44 8.25
CA SER A 232 20.53 15.86 7.12
C SER A 232 19.63 15.41 5.97
N ASP A 233 18.31 15.44 6.16
CA ASP A 233 17.34 15.10 5.13
C ASP A 233 17.35 16.12 3.98
N TRP A 234 16.88 15.69 2.83
CA TRP A 234 16.84 16.52 1.64
C TRP A 234 15.73 17.58 1.75
N PRO A 235 15.89 18.75 1.10
CA PRO A 235 14.86 19.79 1.10
C PRO A 235 13.58 19.30 0.41
N ASP A 236 12.47 19.97 0.68
CA ASP A 236 11.21 19.69 0.00
C ASP A 236 11.30 19.98 -1.52
N ALA A 237 10.60 19.15 -2.29
CA ALA A 237 10.47 19.28 -3.74
C ALA A 237 9.11 18.72 -4.20
N PRO A 238 8.58 19.16 -5.35
CA PRO A 238 7.35 18.60 -5.91
C PRO A 238 7.38 17.08 -6.07
N TRP A 239 8.56 16.52 -6.36
CA TRP A 239 8.78 15.08 -6.40
C TRP A 239 10.25 14.70 -6.25
N TYR A 240 10.46 13.47 -5.82
CA TYR A 240 11.71 12.74 -6.01
C TYR A 240 11.41 11.39 -6.65
N ALA A 241 12.34 10.91 -7.47
CA ALA A 241 12.22 9.63 -8.18
C ALA A 241 13.50 8.80 -8.02
N ALA A 242 13.34 7.49 -7.86
CA ALA A 242 14.40 6.51 -7.98
C ALA A 242 14.39 5.91 -9.39
N ALA A 243 15.54 5.89 -10.05
CA ALA A 243 15.79 5.07 -11.24
C ALA A 243 16.53 3.82 -10.80
N VAL A 244 15.98 2.64 -11.06
CA VAL A 244 16.56 1.36 -10.66
C VAL A 244 16.84 0.52 -11.89
N THR A 245 18.09 0.06 -12.03
CA THR A 245 18.50 -0.96 -13.01
C THR A 245 18.72 -2.26 -12.26
N LEU A 246 17.84 -3.23 -12.46
CA LEU A 246 17.88 -4.54 -11.84
C LEU A 246 19.05 -5.37 -12.37
N ASP A 247 19.43 -6.41 -11.63
CA ASP A 247 20.53 -7.31 -12.00
C ASP A 247 20.25 -8.09 -13.30
N ASP A 248 18.98 -8.28 -13.66
CA ASP A 248 18.55 -8.88 -14.93
C ASP A 248 18.55 -7.89 -16.12
N GLY A 249 18.97 -6.65 -15.89
CA GLY A 249 19.06 -5.59 -16.89
C GLY A 249 17.75 -4.82 -17.13
N LYS A 250 16.61 -5.23 -16.52
CA LYS A 250 15.39 -4.42 -16.57
C LYS A 250 15.60 -3.11 -15.82
N ARG A 251 14.94 -2.05 -16.28
CA ARG A 251 15.00 -0.73 -15.67
C ARG A 251 13.60 -0.20 -15.42
N PHE A 252 13.40 0.45 -14.28
CA PHE A 252 12.18 1.18 -13.97
C PHE A 252 12.49 2.49 -13.24
N ALA A 253 11.52 3.39 -13.25
CA ALA A 253 11.46 4.57 -12.41
C ALA A 253 10.30 4.47 -11.42
N ALA A 254 10.54 4.84 -10.17
CA ALA A 254 9.53 4.92 -9.12
C ALA A 254 9.61 6.30 -8.46
N ALA A 255 8.52 7.05 -8.41
CA ALA A 255 8.50 8.42 -7.90
C ALA A 255 7.44 8.63 -6.84
N VAL A 256 7.72 9.55 -5.91
CA VAL A 256 6.73 10.09 -4.97
C VAL A 256 6.59 11.59 -5.25
N LEU A 257 5.34 12.03 -5.38
CA LEU A 257 4.93 13.43 -5.53
C LEU A 257 4.28 13.86 -4.21
N ASN A 258 4.83 14.92 -3.60
CA ASN A 258 4.27 15.53 -2.40
C ASN A 258 3.23 16.60 -2.78
N HIS A 259 2.17 16.73 -1.99
CA HIS A 259 1.17 17.76 -2.22
C HIS A 259 1.52 19.03 -1.42
N PRO A 260 1.39 20.25 -1.98
CA PRO A 260 1.72 21.49 -1.27
C PRO A 260 0.82 21.80 -0.07
N GLN A 261 -0.33 21.13 0.07
CA GLN A 261 -1.19 21.23 1.26
C GLN A 261 -0.79 20.28 2.39
N ASN A 262 0.18 19.38 2.18
CA ASN A 262 0.74 18.64 3.30
C ASN A 262 1.52 19.61 4.21
N PRO A 263 1.69 19.29 5.50
CA PRO A 263 2.61 20.04 6.36
C PRO A 263 4.03 20.12 5.76
N PRO A 264 4.85 21.09 6.19
CA PRO A 264 6.26 21.14 5.79
C PRO A 264 6.95 19.79 6.01
N THR A 265 7.80 19.40 5.06
CA THR A 265 8.45 18.09 5.06
C THR A 265 9.92 18.23 4.69
N LEU A 266 10.76 17.32 5.19
CA LEU A 266 12.04 16.99 4.57
C LEU A 266 11.95 15.59 3.97
N TRP A 267 12.96 15.16 3.22
CA TRP A 267 12.92 13.89 2.49
C TRP A 267 14.09 12.98 2.87
N HIS A 268 13.76 11.84 3.48
CA HIS A 268 14.73 10.80 3.86
C HIS A 268 15.03 9.85 2.70
N ASN A 269 15.51 10.41 1.59
CA ASN A 269 15.83 9.65 0.40
C ASN A 269 17.19 9.00 0.54
N HIS A 270 17.22 7.66 0.67
CA HIS A 270 18.45 6.95 0.99
C HIS A 270 18.68 5.80 -0.01
N ARG A 271 19.89 5.76 -0.61
CA ARG A 271 20.24 4.79 -1.67
C ARG A 271 20.34 3.36 -1.17
N ASP A 272 21.00 3.13 -0.04
CA ASP A 272 21.13 1.77 0.52
C ASP A 272 19.83 1.23 1.11
N VAL A 273 19.03 2.11 1.73
CA VAL A 273 17.70 1.79 2.25
C VAL A 273 16.62 1.83 1.14
N ARG A 274 16.96 2.22 -0.10
CA ARG A 274 16.04 2.17 -1.25
C ARG A 274 14.70 2.84 -0.97
N MET A 275 14.73 3.99 -0.30
CA MET A 275 13.54 4.63 0.23
C MET A 275 13.35 6.02 -0.39
N ILE A 276 12.12 6.34 -0.75
CA ILE A 276 11.66 7.71 -1.02
C ILE A 276 10.65 8.06 0.07
N ASN A 277 10.98 9.02 0.93
CA ASN A 277 10.22 9.25 2.17
C ASN A 277 10.09 10.74 2.50
N PRO A 278 9.03 11.43 2.03
CA PRO A 278 8.64 12.71 2.59
C PRO A 278 8.19 12.53 4.05
N CYS A 279 8.98 13.05 4.99
CA CYS A 279 8.74 13.01 6.43
C CYS A 279 8.32 14.39 6.98
N ILE A 280 7.05 14.55 7.31
CA ILE A 280 6.52 15.78 7.95
C ILE A 280 6.99 15.95 9.40
N ALA A 281 7.51 14.87 10.02
CA ALA A 281 8.04 14.88 11.38
C ALA A 281 9.53 15.24 11.41
N ALA A 282 10.20 15.38 10.26
CA ALA A 282 11.60 15.76 10.22
C ALA A 282 11.83 17.25 10.58
N PRO A 283 11.03 18.21 10.08
CA PRO A 283 11.17 19.61 10.50
C PRO A 283 10.95 19.82 12.00
N ALA A 284 9.92 19.19 12.58
CA ALA A 284 9.55 19.30 14.00
C ALA A 284 8.59 18.17 14.40
N GLU A 285 8.31 18.03 15.69
CA GLU A 285 7.23 17.17 16.18
C GLU A 285 5.87 17.58 15.59
N VAL A 286 5.00 16.61 15.34
CA VAL A 286 3.65 16.85 14.81
C VAL A 286 2.62 16.60 15.91
N LYS A 287 1.89 17.66 16.29
CA LYS A 287 0.82 17.58 17.30
C LYS A 287 -0.53 17.42 16.63
N LEU A 288 -1.22 16.33 16.95
CA LEU A 288 -2.55 15.99 16.49
C LEU A 288 -3.55 16.19 17.64
N THR A 289 -4.47 17.13 17.49
CA THR A 289 -5.52 17.38 18.50
C THR A 289 -6.69 16.42 18.31
N LYS A 290 -7.22 15.86 19.39
CA LYS A 290 -8.39 14.98 19.38
C LYS A 290 -9.50 15.50 18.45
N GLY A 291 -9.97 14.63 17.56
CA GLY A 291 -11.08 14.92 16.64
C GLY A 291 -10.76 15.88 15.49
N LYS A 292 -9.56 16.48 15.45
CA LYS A 292 -9.12 17.33 14.33
C LYS A 292 -8.27 16.51 13.35
N PRO A 293 -8.77 16.23 12.13
CA PRO A 293 -8.05 15.36 11.22
C PRO A 293 -6.82 16.03 10.61
N LEU A 294 -5.71 15.28 10.51
CA LEU A 294 -4.60 15.58 9.61
C LEU A 294 -4.89 14.94 8.24
N THR A 295 -4.79 15.71 7.16
CA THR A 295 -4.93 15.18 5.80
C THR A 295 -3.57 15.15 5.12
N LEU A 296 -3.16 13.99 4.61
CA LEU A 296 -1.93 13.80 3.85
C LEU A 296 -2.25 13.28 2.45
N ARG A 297 -1.57 13.83 1.46
CA ARG A 297 -1.82 13.57 0.03
C ARG A 297 -0.51 13.24 -0.66
N TYR A 298 -0.42 12.04 -1.22
CA TYR A 298 0.75 11.60 -1.97
C TYR A 298 0.32 10.96 -3.28
N ARG A 299 1.15 11.14 -4.32
CA ARG A 299 1.00 10.45 -5.61
C ARG A 299 2.25 9.63 -5.86
N VAL A 300 2.08 8.36 -6.20
CA VAL A 300 3.18 7.43 -6.52
C VAL A 300 3.11 7.10 -8.00
N VAL A 301 4.26 7.10 -8.68
CA VAL A 301 4.33 6.82 -10.12
C VAL A 301 5.32 5.67 -10.35
N ALA A 302 4.93 4.69 -11.17
CA ALA A 302 5.78 3.60 -11.64
C ALA A 302 5.84 3.61 -13.17
N ALA A 303 7.03 3.76 -13.74
CA ALA A 303 7.27 3.82 -15.18
C ALA A 303 8.37 2.83 -15.60
N ASP A 304 8.26 2.31 -16.81
CA ASP A 304 9.32 1.50 -17.42
C ASP A 304 10.49 2.40 -17.86
N GLY A 305 11.73 1.92 -17.72
CA GLY A 305 12.92 2.61 -18.22
C GLY A 305 13.41 3.78 -17.37
N ASP A 306 13.79 4.86 -18.05
CA ASP A 306 14.32 6.09 -17.44
C ASP A 306 13.27 6.89 -16.67
N VAL A 307 13.72 7.83 -15.83
CA VAL A 307 12.82 8.76 -15.13
C VAL A 307 12.12 9.65 -16.15
N PRO A 308 10.77 9.62 -16.23
CA PRO A 308 10.03 10.41 -17.22
C PRO A 308 9.81 11.84 -16.69
N THR A 309 10.87 12.64 -16.61
CA THR A 309 10.89 13.97 -15.97
C THR A 309 9.74 14.88 -16.42
N GLU A 310 9.46 14.99 -17.72
CA GLU A 310 8.38 15.84 -18.23
C GLU A 310 6.99 15.36 -17.79
N LEU A 311 6.77 14.05 -17.75
CA LEU A 311 5.55 13.46 -17.20
C LEU A 311 5.41 13.77 -15.71
N LEU A 312 6.47 13.59 -14.92
CA LEU A 312 6.45 13.86 -13.47
C LEU A 312 6.20 15.34 -13.18
N ASN A 313 6.81 16.26 -13.93
CA ASN A 313 6.58 17.70 -13.81
C ASN A 313 5.12 18.07 -14.09
N ARG A 314 4.53 17.49 -15.16
CA ARG A 314 3.12 17.70 -15.47
C ARG A 314 2.21 17.11 -14.39
N LEU A 315 2.44 15.86 -13.97
CA LEU A 315 1.67 15.20 -12.92
C LEU A 315 1.75 15.95 -11.59
N ALA A 316 2.89 16.56 -11.26
CA ALA A 316 3.06 17.35 -10.03
C ALA A 316 2.28 18.68 -10.10
N LYS A 317 2.24 19.32 -11.27
CA LYS A 317 1.42 20.52 -11.51
C LYS A 317 -0.07 20.20 -11.40
N GLU A 318 -0.52 19.10 -12.01
CA GLU A 318 -1.89 18.61 -11.90
C GLU A 318 -2.24 18.23 -10.45
N TRP A 319 -1.34 17.54 -9.76
CA TRP A 319 -1.54 17.12 -8.37
C TRP A 319 -1.72 18.32 -7.45
N SER A 320 -0.88 19.34 -7.60
CA SER A 320 -0.91 20.56 -6.77
C SER A 320 -2.17 21.40 -6.94
N ALA A 321 -2.94 21.19 -8.01
CA ALA A 321 -4.15 21.95 -8.33
C ALA A 321 -5.45 21.30 -7.79
N ASN A 322 -5.38 20.06 -7.30
CA ASN A 322 -6.54 19.27 -6.84
C ASN A 322 -6.60 19.17 -5.31
#